data_AF-A0A2S9FV87-F1
#
_entry.id   AF-A0A2S9FV87-F1
#
_cell.length_a   1.000
_cell.length_b   1.000
_cell.length_c   1.000
_cell.angle_alpha   90.00
_cell.angle_beta   90.00
_cell.angle_gamma   90.00
#
_symmetry.space_group_name_H-M   'P 1'
#
loop_
_entity.id
_entity.type
_entity.pdbx_description
1 polymer ?
#
loop_
_entity_poly.entity_id
_entity_poly.type
_entity_poly.pdbx_seq_one_letter_code
_entity_poly.pdbx_strand_id
1 'polypeptide(L)'
;APHPDGDPNRCIWHVASYMYVPEDFREAVRAEAIVVDTPGSHKYFEALQQDYEQMPRQQKGLRNDRLDHMSLVKEEVVIAHYHSVV
;
A
#
# COMPACT_ATOMS: atom_id res chain seq x y z
N ALA A 1 5.88 0.03 6.34
CA ALA A 1 7.11 -0.44 7.02
C ALA A 1 7.19 -1.97 6.95
N PRO A 2 8.39 -2.60 7.00
CA PRO A 2 8.50 -4.05 7.13
C PRO A 2 7.70 -4.57 8.33
N HIS A 3 7.16 -5.77 8.23
CA HIS A 3 6.45 -6.36 9.36
C HIS A 3 7.44 -6.76 10.48
N PRO A 4 7.12 -6.56 11.77
CA PRO A 4 8.06 -6.78 12.88
C PRO A 4 8.56 -8.23 13.03
N ASP A 5 7.83 -9.22 12.51
CA ASP A 5 8.25 -10.63 12.51
C ASP A 5 9.29 -10.96 11.42
N GLY A 6 9.61 -10.01 10.54
CA GLY A 6 10.58 -10.17 9.47
C GLY A 6 10.07 -10.93 8.24
N ASP A 7 8.78 -11.27 8.15
CA ASP A 7 8.22 -11.90 6.95
C ASP A 7 8.25 -10.88 5.78
N PRO A 8 9.04 -11.12 4.71
CA PRO A 8 9.14 -10.20 3.58
C PRO A 8 7.84 -10.08 2.77
N ASN A 9 6.87 -10.97 3.00
CA ASN A 9 5.56 -10.93 2.36
C ASN A 9 4.52 -10.14 3.16
N ARG A 10 4.92 -9.57 4.29
CA ARG A 10 4.06 -8.80 5.17
C ARG A 10 4.63 -7.40 5.36
N CYS A 11 3.73 -6.43 5.45
CA CYS A 11 4.09 -5.08 5.80
C CYS A 11 2.98 -4.46 6.64
N ILE A 12 3.34 -3.37 7.33
CA ILE A 12 2.37 -2.49 7.99
C ILE A 12 2.13 -1.28 7.08
N TRP A 13 0.86 -0.99 6.83
CA TRP A 13 0.43 0.20 6.12
C TRP A 13 0.16 1.32 7.12
N HIS A 14 0.87 2.43 6.96
CA HIS A 14 0.55 3.67 7.66
C HIS A 14 -0.13 4.59 6.66
N VAL A 15 -1.44 4.73 6.78
CA VAL A 15 -2.25 5.58 5.91
C VAL A 15 -2.48 6.90 6.62
N ALA A 16 -2.00 7.98 6.01
CA ALA A 16 -2.23 9.33 6.49
C ALA A 16 -2.73 10.20 5.33
N SER A 17 -3.82 10.92 5.55
CA SER A 17 -4.31 11.93 4.62
C SER A 17 -3.86 13.30 5.10
N TYR A 18 -3.19 14.04 4.23
CA TYR A 18 -2.77 15.41 4.49
C TYR A 18 -3.53 16.33 3.55
N MET A 19 -4.11 17.38 4.12
CA MET A 19 -4.80 18.40 3.37
C MET A 19 -4.49 19.77 3.95
N TYR A 20 -4.46 20.79 3.10
CA TYR A 20 -4.39 22.17 3.56
C TYR A 20 -5.75 22.57 4.14
N VAL A 21 -5.75 23.08 5.38
CA VAL A 21 -6.94 23.55 6.09
C VAL A 21 -6.60 24.86 6.79
N PRO A 22 -7.41 25.92 6.62
CA PRO A 22 -7.25 27.15 7.40
C PRO A 22 -7.29 26.84 8.90
N GLU A 23 -6.54 27.60 9.69
CA GLU A 23 -6.26 27.29 11.11
C GLU A 23 -7.53 27.05 11.94
N ASP A 24 -8.53 27.92 11.76
CA ASP A 24 -9.81 27.87 12.47
C ASP A 24 -10.60 26.56 12.25
N PHE A 25 -10.32 25.82 11.16
CA PHE A 25 -11.04 24.59 10.83
C PHE A 25 -10.24 23.31 11.09
N ARG A 26 -8.97 23.40 11.50
CA ARG A 26 -8.09 22.23 11.61
C ARG A 26 -8.58 21.20 12.63
N GLU A 27 -9.07 21.65 13.79
CA GLU A 27 -9.59 20.74 14.81
C GLU A 27 -10.82 19.97 14.32
N ALA A 28 -11.73 20.65 13.64
CA ALA A 28 -12.99 20.05 13.18
C ALA A 28 -12.80 18.88 12.20
N VAL A 29 -11.66 18.82 11.51
CA VAL A 29 -11.34 17.78 10.51
C VAL A 29 -10.18 16.88 10.92
N ARG A 30 -9.61 17.08 12.12
CA ARG A 30 -8.55 16.21 12.63
C ARG A 30 -9.13 14.83 12.92
N ALA A 31 -8.68 13.84 12.17
CA ALA A 31 -9.04 12.45 12.42
C ALA A 31 -8.13 11.84 13.51
N GLU A 32 -8.72 11.02 14.38
CA GLU A 32 -7.97 10.14 15.25
C GLU A 32 -7.37 8.97 14.46
N ALA A 33 -6.27 8.41 14.98
CA ALA A 33 -5.65 7.25 14.38
C ALA A 33 -6.51 6.01 14.58
N ILE A 34 -6.83 5.32 13.50
CA ILE A 34 -7.54 4.04 13.53
C ILE A 34 -6.49 2.92 13.45
N VAL A 35 -6.46 2.06 14.47
CA VAL A 35 -5.63 0.85 14.45
C VAL A 35 -6.44 -0.30 13.88
N VAL A 36 -5.98 -0.86 12.77
CA VAL A 36 -6.62 -2.00 12.09
C VAL A 36 -5.77 -3.24 12.37
N ASP A 37 -6.22 -4.07 13.31
CA ASP A 37 -5.54 -5.30 13.73
C ASP A 37 -6.03 -6.55 12.97
N THR A 38 -7.26 -6.48 12.44
CA THR A 38 -7.94 -7.59 11.78
C THR A 38 -8.12 -7.28 10.29
N PRO A 39 -7.61 -8.13 9.37
CA PRO A 39 -7.77 -7.90 7.94
C PRO A 39 -9.25 -7.76 7.53
N GLY A 40 -9.57 -6.69 6.80
CA GLY A 40 -10.91 -6.42 6.28
C GLY A 40 -11.90 -5.86 7.30
N SER A 41 -11.50 -5.62 8.55
CA SER A 41 -12.38 -5.00 9.57
C SER A 41 -12.62 -3.50 9.33
N HIS A 42 -11.77 -2.86 8.52
CA HIS A 42 -11.87 -1.46 8.15
C HIS A 42 -11.95 -1.31 6.63
N LYS A 43 -12.91 -0.51 6.16
CA LYS A 43 -13.06 -0.18 4.74
C LYS A 43 -12.39 1.15 4.47
N TYR A 44 -11.43 1.16 3.56
CA TYR A 44 -10.77 2.38 3.12
C TYR A 44 -11.65 3.13 2.10
N PHE A 45 -11.28 4.37 1.77
CA PHE A 45 -11.91 5.08 0.66
C PHE A 45 -11.67 4.36 -0.67
N GLU A 46 -12.54 4.60 -1.65
CA GLU A 46 -12.68 3.74 -2.84
C GLU A 46 -11.36 3.41 -3.55
N ALA A 47 -10.51 4.41 -3.81
CA ALA A 47 -9.23 4.19 -4.45
C ALA A 47 -8.28 3.32 -3.60
N LEU A 48 -8.11 3.64 -2.31
CA LEU A 48 -7.20 2.90 -1.44
C LEU A 48 -7.73 1.50 -1.10
N GLN A 49 -9.05 1.30 -1.11
CA GLN A 49 -9.65 -0.02 -0.95
C GLN A 49 -9.26 -0.94 -2.09
N GLN A 50 -9.17 -0.43 -3.33
CA GLN A 50 -8.71 -1.20 -4.47
C GLN A 50 -7.24 -1.63 -4.28
N ASP A 51 -6.36 -0.71 -3.89
CA ASP A 51 -4.95 -1.03 -3.63
C ASP A 51 -4.80 -2.07 -2.51
N TYR A 52 -5.56 -1.90 -1.41
CA TYR A 52 -5.59 -2.84 -0.29
C TYR A 52 -5.98 -4.26 -0.74
N GLU A 53 -6.95 -4.39 -1.65
CA GLU A 53 -7.39 -5.70 -2.15
C GLU A 53 -6.43 -6.29 -3.18
N GLN A 54 -5.81 -5.47 -4.02
CA GLN A 54 -4.96 -5.91 -5.13
C GLN A 54 -3.54 -6.26 -4.67
N MET A 55 -2.94 -5.50 -3.75
CA MET A 55 -1.54 -5.71 -3.35
C MET A 55 -1.26 -7.13 -2.80
N PRO A 56 -2.09 -7.71 -1.90
CA PRO A 56 -1.89 -9.09 -1.44
C PRO A 56 -2.02 -10.12 -2.58
N ARG A 57 -2.88 -9.87 -3.56
CA ARG A 57 -3.04 -10.75 -4.73
C ARG A 57 -1.81 -10.70 -5.62
N GLN A 58 -1.25 -9.52 -5.85
CA GLN A 58 0.00 -9.34 -6.59
C GLN A 58 1.16 -10.06 -5.86
N GLN A 59 1.31 -9.88 -4.54
CA GLN A 59 2.34 -10.59 -3.77
C GLN A 59 2.20 -12.11 -3.87
N LYS A 60 0.97 -12.63 -3.82
CA LYS A 60 0.71 -14.06 -4.04
C LYS A 60 1.07 -14.50 -5.45
N GLY A 61 0.80 -13.67 -6.45
CA GLY A 61 1.16 -13.91 -7.86
C GLY A 61 2.67 -13.96 -8.09
N LEU A 62 3.43 -13.06 -7.46
CA LEU A 62 4.90 -13.02 -7.54
C LEU A 62 5.58 -14.26 -6.95
N ARG A 63 4.86 -15.06 -6.17
CA ARG A 63 5.33 -16.36 -5.65
C ARG A 63 5.10 -17.52 -6.62
N ASN A 64 4.49 -17.26 -7.77
CA ASN A 64 4.23 -18.27 -8.79
C ASN A 64 5.49 -18.49 -9.64
N ASP A 65 5.97 -19.73 -9.65
CA ASP A 65 7.16 -20.17 -10.40
C ASP A 65 6.89 -20.40 -11.89
N ARG A 66 5.63 -20.40 -12.32
CA ARG A 66 5.23 -20.55 -13.72
C ARG A 66 5.20 -19.24 -14.50
N LEU A 67 5.44 -18.11 -13.84
CA LEU A 67 5.63 -16.82 -14.52
C LEU A 67 7.07 -16.75 -15.01
N ASP A 68 7.30 -17.23 -16.23
CA ASP A 68 8.61 -17.30 -16.88
C ASP A 68 8.90 -16.09 -17.80
N HIS A 69 7.89 -15.29 -18.10
CA HIS A 69 7.99 -14.08 -18.92
C HIS A 69 7.37 -12.88 -18.18
N MET A 70 7.99 -11.71 -18.32
CA MET A 70 7.49 -10.45 -17.79
C MET A 70 7.08 -9.55 -18.95
N SER A 71 5.88 -8.98 -18.88
CA SER A 71 5.42 -7.95 -19.81
C SER A 71 5.42 -6.62 -19.08
N LEU A 72 6.11 -5.62 -19.63
CA LEU A 72 6.16 -4.27 -19.05
C LEU A 72 5.49 -3.26 -19.98
N VAL A 73 4.70 -2.34 -19.42
CA VAL A 73 4.22 -1.14 -20.13
C VAL A 73 5.16 0.04 -19.92
N LYS A 74 5.00 1.12 -20.70
CA LYS A 74 5.94 2.27 -20.69
C LYS A 74 6.05 2.90 -19.30
N GLU A 75 4.97 2.89 -18.54
CA GLU A 75 4.85 3.45 -17.20
C GLU A 75 5.62 2.63 -16.16
N GLU A 76 5.98 1.37 -16.44
CA GLU A 76 6.65 0.47 -15.49
C GLU A 76 8.19 0.57 -15.53
N VAL A 77 8.75 1.44 -16.40
CA VAL A 77 10.19 1.72 -16.44
C VAL A 77 10.72 2.18 -15.07
N VAL A 78 9.90 2.88 -14.28
CA VAL A 78 10.26 3.31 -12.92
C VAL A 78 10.42 2.15 -11.94
N ILE A 79 9.66 1.06 -12.13
CA ILE A 79 9.77 -0.16 -11.31
C ILE A 79 11.08 -0.86 -11.63
N ALA A 80 11.40 -1.01 -12.93
CA ALA A 80 12.69 -1.54 -13.35
C ALA A 80 13.86 -0.71 -12.81
N HIS A 81 13.75 0.62 -12.84
CA HIS A 81 14.77 1.49 -12.26
C HIS A 81 14.91 1.30 -10.75
N TYR A 82 13.81 1.21 -10.00
CA TYR A 82 13.83 0.96 -8.55
C TYR A 82 14.64 -0.30 -8.20
N HIS A 83 14.48 -1.38 -8.97
CA HIS A 83 15.24 -2.62 -8.78
C HIS A 83 16.68 -2.60 -9.33
N SER A 84 17.06 -1.58 -10.11
CA SER A 84 18.42 -1.43 -10.64
C SER A 84 19.38 -0.75 -9.67
N VAL A 85 18.84 -0.02 -8.69
CA VAL A 85 19.63 0.69 -7.69
C VAL A 85 19.98 -0.29 -6.57
N VAL A 86 21.25 -0.70 -6.55
CA VAL A 86 21.87 -1.55 -5.52
C VAL A 86 22.40 -0.70 -4.37
#